data_AF-A0A2D5MTN5-F1
#
_entry.id   AF-A0A2D5MTN5-F1
#
_cell.length_a   1.000
_cell.length_b   1.000
_cell.length_c   1.000
_cell.angle_alpha   90.00
_cell.angle_beta   90.00
_cell.angle_gamma   90.00
#
_symmetry.space_group_name_H-M   'P 1'
#
loop_
_entity.id
_entity.type
_entity.pdbx_description
1 polymer ?
#
loop_
_entity_poly.entity_id
_entity_poly.type
_entity_poly.pdbx_seq_one_letter_code
_entity_poly.pdbx_strand_id
1 'polypeptide(L)'
;MLSTLHIRRSWLPSLSVSIAILIILRLSSFMIFAIEQPTKSNKIKSEKHLFILSGQSNMQGHRPDEAFTPTVKASLGNEHVIVVQDAMGGQPIQRWWKEWKSSDGKKPESTGDLYDRLMSKVRSKISGQKLASVSFIWMQGERDAKMSLGTVYESSLRGLYKQLSNDLDRKDINFVIGRLSDFDLKNSRYPHWTMIRKAQVKVAESSRKFSWINTDDLNDGVSRKGKKIENDLHYSAEGYKKLGKRFAKHALNLIKKSDSNKNTND
;
A
#
# COMPACT_ATOMS: atom_id res chain seq x y z
N MET A 1 29.88 14.13 -109.99
CA MET A 1 28.49 14.55 -109.70
C MET A 1 28.58 15.62 -108.63
N LEU A 2 28.14 16.83 -108.96
CA LEU A 2 28.21 18.06 -108.16
C LEU A 2 27.13 18.08 -107.06
N SER A 3 27.43 18.67 -105.90
CA SER A 3 26.58 19.70 -105.22
C SER A 3 27.34 20.23 -103.99
N THR A 4 28.04 21.36 -104.08
CA THR A 4 27.59 22.74 -103.76
C THR A 4 27.44 23.07 -102.26
N LEU A 5 28.42 23.86 -101.79
CA LEU A 5 28.39 24.85 -100.70
C LEU A 5 27.16 25.77 -100.73
N HIS A 6 26.77 26.32 -99.56
CA HIS A 6 26.33 27.73 -99.29
C HIS A 6 26.36 27.97 -97.75
N ILE A 7 27.39 28.60 -97.14
CA ILE A 7 27.66 30.04 -96.87
C ILE A 7 26.61 30.79 -95.99
N ARG A 8 27.00 31.25 -94.79
CA ARG A 8 27.14 32.68 -94.32
C ARG A 8 27.18 32.75 -92.77
N ARG A 9 28.30 33.22 -92.18
CA ARG A 9 28.60 34.60 -91.66
C ARG A 9 27.69 34.98 -90.46
N SER A 10 28.15 35.56 -89.35
CA SER A 10 29.43 36.18 -88.93
C SER A 10 29.29 36.65 -87.46
N TRP A 11 30.38 37.18 -86.89
CA TRP A 11 30.51 38.05 -85.69
C TRP A 11 31.14 37.41 -84.43
N LEU A 12 32.46 37.60 -84.33
CA LEU A 12 33.23 37.91 -83.11
C LEU A 12 33.52 39.43 -83.16
N PRO A 13 33.75 40.20 -82.05
CA PRO A 13 34.74 39.95 -80.99
C PRO A 13 34.17 40.33 -79.58
N SER A 14 34.83 40.40 -78.41
CA SER A 14 36.22 40.62 -77.98
C SER A 14 36.38 40.26 -76.48
N LEU A 15 37.64 40.08 -76.07
CA LEU A 15 38.21 39.81 -74.74
C LEU A 15 37.60 40.54 -73.52
N SER A 16 37.67 39.89 -72.36
CA SER A 16 38.38 40.42 -71.17
C SER A 16 38.73 39.30 -70.19
N VAL A 17 40.01 39.22 -69.87
CA VAL A 17 40.64 38.33 -68.88
C VAL A 17 40.27 38.79 -67.47
N SER A 18 40.00 37.86 -66.56
CA SER A 18 40.36 37.99 -65.14
C SER A 18 40.47 36.60 -64.50
N ILE A 19 41.71 36.25 -64.16
CA ILE A 19 42.08 35.11 -63.35
C ILE A 19 41.76 35.46 -61.90
N ALA A 20 40.89 34.68 -61.27
CA ALA A 20 40.77 34.65 -59.81
C ALA A 20 40.73 33.18 -59.36
N ILE A 21 41.84 32.74 -58.77
CA ILE A 21 41.98 31.47 -58.09
C ILE A 21 41.14 31.55 -56.81
N LEU A 22 40.09 30.72 -56.69
CA LEU A 22 39.53 30.36 -55.39
C LEU A 22 39.34 28.85 -55.31
N ILE A 23 40.17 28.25 -54.46
CA ILE A 23 40.01 26.91 -53.87
C ILE A 23 38.68 26.91 -53.10
N ILE A 24 37.97 25.77 -53.05
CA ILE A 24 37.38 25.15 -51.82
C ILE A 24 36.09 24.33 -52.10
N LEU A 25 36.17 23.06 -51.66
CA LEU A 25 35.13 22.10 -51.21
C LEU A 25 34.20 21.40 -52.22
N ARG A 26 34.54 20.12 -52.47
CA ARG A 26 33.57 19.06 -52.78
C ARG A 26 32.64 18.86 -51.57
N LEU A 27 31.36 19.18 -51.73
CA LEU A 27 30.32 18.79 -50.79
C LEU A 27 29.96 17.32 -50.99
N SER A 28 30.62 16.42 -50.26
CA SER A 28 30.11 15.06 -50.05
C SER A 28 28.94 15.14 -49.07
N SER A 29 27.72 14.99 -49.57
CA SER A 29 26.52 14.89 -48.74
C SER A 29 26.52 13.55 -47.98
N PHE A 30 27.09 13.53 -46.78
CA PHE A 30 26.89 12.46 -45.82
C PHE A 30 25.52 12.62 -45.17
N MET A 31 24.54 11.83 -45.61
CA MET A 31 23.32 11.62 -44.82
C MET A 31 23.71 10.80 -43.58
N ILE A 32 23.84 11.47 -42.45
CA ILE A 32 23.97 10.83 -41.15
C ILE A 32 22.56 10.39 -40.75
N PHE A 33 22.24 9.10 -40.92
CA PHE A 33 21.12 8.48 -40.23
C PHE A 33 21.47 8.44 -38.74
N ALA A 34 20.93 9.37 -37.96
CA ALA A 34 20.93 9.27 -36.52
C ALA A 34 20.06 8.07 -36.15
N ILE A 35 20.69 6.93 -35.84
CA ILE A 35 20.02 5.83 -35.18
C ILE A 35 19.71 6.33 -33.77
N GLU A 36 18.49 6.81 -33.54
CA GLU A 36 17.97 7.00 -32.19
C GLU A 36 17.94 5.63 -31.51
N GLN A 37 18.99 5.34 -30.75
CA GLN A 37 18.96 4.26 -29.76
C GLN A 37 17.76 4.54 -28.86
N PRO A 38 16.81 3.61 -28.68
CA PRO A 38 15.72 3.82 -27.76
C PRO A 38 16.34 4.00 -26.38
N THR A 39 16.29 5.24 -25.87
CA THR A 39 16.64 5.49 -24.47
C THR A 39 15.66 4.63 -23.68
N LYS A 40 16.15 3.52 -23.11
CA LYS A 40 15.44 2.84 -22.03
C LYS A 40 15.24 3.91 -20.98
N SER A 41 14.06 4.51 -20.94
CA SER A 41 13.66 5.29 -19.78
C SER A 41 13.72 4.28 -18.64
N ASN A 42 14.76 4.34 -17.83
CA ASN A 42 14.74 3.77 -16.50
C ASN A 42 13.68 4.59 -15.76
N LYS A 43 12.41 4.27 -16.00
CA LYS A 43 11.31 4.67 -15.15
C LYS A 43 11.65 3.99 -13.84
N ILE A 44 12.37 4.70 -12.96
CA ILE A 44 12.58 4.29 -11.58
C ILE A 44 11.17 4.01 -11.08
N LYS A 45 10.85 2.72 -10.87
CA LYS A 45 9.52 2.35 -10.39
C LYS A 45 9.33 3.09 -9.08
N SER A 46 8.43 4.07 -9.08
CA SER A 46 8.16 4.86 -7.89
C SER A 46 7.76 3.91 -6.77
N GLU A 47 8.48 3.98 -5.65
CA GLU A 47 8.27 3.05 -4.55
C GLU A 47 6.85 3.23 -4.00
N LYS A 48 6.25 2.11 -3.59
CA LYS A 48 4.87 2.06 -3.08
C LYS A 48 4.85 1.86 -1.57
N HIS A 49 3.93 2.54 -0.90
CA HIS A 49 3.54 2.28 0.46
C HIS A 49 2.33 1.34 0.46
N LEU A 50 2.54 0.12 0.94
CA LEU A 50 1.48 -0.88 1.07
C LEU A 50 0.80 -0.75 2.44
N PHE A 51 -0.53 -0.66 2.42
CA PHE A 51 -1.40 -0.74 3.59
C PHE A 51 -2.27 -1.99 3.49
N ILE A 52 -2.10 -2.91 4.42
CA ILE A 52 -2.86 -4.16 4.52
C ILE A 52 -3.86 -4.00 5.66
N LEU A 53 -5.16 -3.97 5.36
CA LEU A 53 -6.23 -3.80 6.35
C LEU A 53 -6.95 -5.14 6.54
N SER A 54 -6.86 -5.74 7.72
CA SER A 54 -7.51 -7.03 8.00
C SER A 54 -8.11 -7.14 9.40
N GLY A 55 -8.93 -8.18 9.58
CA GLY A 55 -9.64 -8.49 10.81
C GLY A 55 -11.11 -8.82 10.55
N GLN A 56 -11.97 -8.53 11.51
CA GLN A 56 -13.40 -8.91 11.42
C GLN A 56 -14.32 -7.71 11.59
N SER A 57 -15.62 -7.94 11.35
CA SER A 57 -16.77 -7.09 11.73
C SER A 57 -16.52 -5.59 11.54
N ASN A 58 -15.96 -4.90 12.54
CA ASN A 58 -15.60 -3.48 12.43
C ASN A 58 -14.57 -3.17 11.33
N MET A 59 -13.59 -4.05 11.07
CA MET A 59 -12.75 -3.92 9.88
C MET A 59 -13.56 -4.09 8.59
N GLN A 60 -14.51 -5.03 8.54
CA GLN A 60 -15.34 -5.23 7.34
C GLN A 60 -16.25 -4.02 7.07
N GLY A 61 -16.78 -3.39 8.12
CA GLY A 61 -17.60 -2.17 8.05
C GLY A 61 -16.82 -0.87 7.82
N HIS A 62 -15.48 -0.92 7.87
CA HIS A 62 -14.61 0.25 7.83
C HIS A 62 -14.70 1.05 6.52
N ARG A 63 -14.80 0.38 5.36
CA ARG A 63 -14.84 0.98 4.01
C ARG A 63 -13.72 2.04 3.80
N PRO A 64 -12.48 1.61 3.50
CA PRO A 64 -11.31 2.47 3.57
C PRO A 64 -11.38 3.70 2.66
N ASP A 65 -12.10 3.63 1.54
CA ASP A 65 -12.21 4.73 0.59
C ASP A 65 -12.99 5.94 1.11
N GLU A 66 -13.77 5.79 2.18
CA GLU A 66 -14.50 6.92 2.78
C GLU A 66 -13.58 7.84 3.59
N ALA A 67 -12.43 7.35 4.07
CA ALA A 67 -11.57 8.13 4.96
C ALA A 67 -10.10 7.70 4.99
N PHE A 68 -9.80 6.40 5.10
CA PHE A 68 -8.42 5.91 5.19
C PHE A 68 -7.64 6.16 3.90
N THR A 69 -8.14 5.66 2.76
CA THR A 69 -7.46 5.74 1.45
C THR A 69 -7.21 7.20 1.05
N PRO A 70 -8.20 8.13 1.13
CA PRO A 70 -7.95 9.54 0.83
C PRO A 70 -6.90 10.17 1.75
N THR A 71 -6.89 9.82 3.05
CA THR A 71 -5.93 10.39 4.01
C THR A 71 -4.50 9.97 3.70
N VAL A 72 -4.24 8.68 3.41
CA VAL A 72 -2.87 8.22 3.09
C VAL A 72 -2.41 8.73 1.73
N LYS A 73 -3.30 8.81 0.74
CA LYS A 73 -3.01 9.36 -0.59
C LYS A 73 -2.66 10.83 -0.55
N ALA A 74 -3.41 11.62 0.23
CA ALA A 74 -3.10 13.04 0.44
C ALA A 74 -1.71 13.27 1.04
N SER A 75 -1.21 12.33 1.86
CA SER A 75 0.11 12.46 2.50
C SER A 75 1.27 11.88 1.68
N LEU A 76 1.03 10.88 0.83
CA LEU A 76 2.10 10.11 0.16
C LEU A 76 2.08 10.23 -1.36
N GLY A 77 1.05 10.83 -1.94
CA GLY A 77 0.81 10.85 -3.39
C GLY A 77 -0.06 9.67 -3.84
N ASN A 78 -0.97 9.93 -4.79
CA ASN A 78 -1.98 8.97 -5.22
C ASN A 78 -1.36 7.70 -5.82
N GLU A 79 -0.33 7.90 -6.62
CA GLU A 79 0.43 6.89 -7.34
C GLU A 79 1.31 6.04 -6.42
N HIS A 80 1.63 6.50 -5.21
CA HIS A 80 2.52 5.81 -4.28
C HIS A 80 1.80 4.88 -3.30
N VAL A 81 0.47 4.82 -3.32
CA VAL A 81 -0.31 4.09 -2.32
C VAL A 81 -0.92 2.82 -2.90
N ILE A 82 -0.72 1.69 -2.20
CA ILE A 82 -1.47 0.46 -2.41
C ILE A 82 -2.27 0.18 -1.13
N VAL A 83 -3.59 0.07 -1.23
CA VAL A 83 -4.47 -0.34 -0.12
C VAL A 83 -5.09 -1.69 -0.47
N VAL A 84 -4.93 -2.67 0.42
CA VAL A 84 -5.58 -3.98 0.31
C VAL A 84 -6.38 -4.21 1.57
N GLN A 85 -7.70 -4.38 1.42
CA GLN A 85 -8.57 -4.78 2.53
C GLN A 85 -9.07 -6.21 2.31
N ASP A 86 -8.92 -7.04 3.34
CA ASP A 86 -9.63 -8.31 3.43
C ASP A 86 -10.05 -8.57 4.87
N ALA A 87 -11.35 -8.66 5.10
CA ALA A 87 -11.95 -8.86 6.41
C ALA A 87 -13.19 -9.75 6.29
N MET A 88 -13.55 -10.42 7.38
CA MET A 88 -14.77 -11.24 7.43
C MET A 88 -15.42 -11.16 8.80
N GLY A 89 -16.71 -10.84 8.83
CA GLY A 89 -17.51 -10.72 10.05
C GLY A 89 -17.50 -11.98 10.93
N GLY A 90 -17.37 -11.77 12.24
CA GLY A 90 -17.59 -12.78 13.26
C GLY A 90 -16.58 -13.93 13.32
N GLN A 91 -15.36 -13.74 12.83
CA GLN A 91 -14.32 -14.77 12.75
C GLN A 91 -13.24 -14.60 13.85
N PRO A 92 -12.79 -15.71 14.47
CA PRO A 92 -11.71 -15.70 15.47
C PRO A 92 -10.32 -15.59 14.82
N ILE A 93 -9.33 -15.08 15.56
CA ILE A 93 -7.96 -14.87 15.05
C ILE A 93 -7.28 -16.14 14.53
N GLN A 94 -7.69 -17.33 15.00
CA GLN A 94 -7.19 -18.62 14.51
C GLN A 94 -7.36 -18.81 12.98
N ARG A 95 -8.33 -18.12 12.36
CA ARG A 95 -8.55 -18.12 10.91
C ARG A 95 -7.50 -17.29 10.16
N TRP A 96 -6.68 -16.51 10.87
CA TRP A 96 -5.57 -15.73 10.32
C TRP A 96 -4.18 -16.27 10.70
N TRP A 97 -4.02 -16.89 11.87
CA TRP A 97 -2.74 -17.45 12.28
C TRP A 97 -2.71 -18.98 12.07
N LYS A 98 -1.88 -19.45 11.15
CA LYS A 98 -1.83 -20.87 10.72
C LYS A 98 -1.41 -21.81 11.84
N GLU A 99 -0.46 -21.36 12.66
CA GLU A 99 0.07 -22.11 13.81
C GLU A 99 -0.70 -21.88 15.10
N TRP A 100 -1.92 -21.34 15.01
CA TRP A 100 -2.76 -21.12 16.17
C TRP A 100 -3.05 -22.43 16.91
N LYS A 101 -2.96 -22.35 18.24
CA LYS A 101 -3.31 -23.42 19.18
C LYS A 101 -4.07 -22.81 20.35
N SER A 102 -5.04 -23.55 20.89
CA SER A 102 -5.73 -23.21 22.12
C SER A 102 -4.78 -23.33 23.32
N SER A 103 -5.23 -22.88 24.50
CA SER A 103 -4.46 -22.97 25.73
C SER A 103 -4.11 -24.40 26.16
N ASP A 104 -4.93 -25.38 25.77
CA ASP A 104 -4.69 -26.82 25.99
C ASP A 104 -3.97 -27.49 24.81
N GLY A 105 -3.46 -26.71 23.85
CA GLY A 105 -2.67 -27.21 22.72
C GLY A 105 -3.47 -27.80 21.56
N LYS A 106 -4.81 -27.78 21.62
CA LYS A 106 -5.67 -28.24 20.52
C LYS A 106 -5.62 -27.26 19.34
N LYS A 107 -5.72 -27.81 18.14
CA LYS A 107 -5.81 -27.07 16.89
C LYS A 107 -7.20 -27.28 16.27
N PRO A 108 -7.91 -26.23 15.84
CA PRO A 108 -9.14 -26.36 15.08
C PRO A 108 -8.88 -27.06 13.74
N GLU A 109 -9.92 -27.66 13.16
CA GLU A 109 -9.84 -28.32 11.85
C GLU A 109 -9.30 -27.39 10.75
N SER A 110 -9.64 -26.10 10.81
CA SER A 110 -9.16 -25.08 9.88
C SER A 110 -8.57 -23.88 10.60
N THR A 111 -7.33 -23.53 10.26
CA THR A 111 -6.63 -22.31 10.67
C THR A 111 -6.00 -21.62 9.47
N GLY A 112 -5.89 -20.29 9.52
CA GLY A 112 -5.14 -19.49 8.55
C GLY A 112 -5.71 -19.35 7.13
N ASP A 113 -6.87 -19.93 6.82
CA ASP A 113 -7.50 -19.85 5.50
C ASP A 113 -7.91 -18.41 5.11
N LEU A 114 -8.36 -17.58 6.07
CA LEU A 114 -8.64 -16.17 5.81
C LEU A 114 -7.35 -15.37 5.60
N TYR A 115 -6.25 -15.80 6.21
CA TYR A 115 -4.95 -15.25 5.91
C TYR A 115 -4.46 -15.63 4.52
N ASP A 116 -4.69 -16.85 4.05
CA ASP A 116 -4.36 -17.23 2.68
C ASP A 116 -5.16 -16.42 1.66
N ARG A 117 -6.45 -16.18 1.93
CA ARG A 117 -7.28 -15.27 1.14
C ARG A 117 -6.74 -13.84 1.12
N LEU A 118 -6.35 -13.31 2.28
CA LEU A 118 -5.71 -12.00 2.41
C LEU A 118 -4.42 -11.93 1.58
N MET A 119 -3.52 -12.90 1.76
CA MET A 119 -2.20 -12.89 1.13
C MET A 119 -2.26 -13.11 -0.37
N SER A 120 -3.25 -13.85 -0.88
CA SER A 120 -3.52 -13.92 -2.32
C SER A 120 -3.80 -12.53 -2.91
N LYS A 121 -4.67 -11.75 -2.25
CA LYS A 121 -4.97 -10.36 -2.67
C LYS A 121 -3.75 -9.45 -2.55
N VAL A 122 -2.99 -9.56 -1.46
CA VAL A 122 -1.78 -8.76 -1.24
C VAL A 122 -0.75 -9.05 -2.34
N ARG A 123 -0.40 -10.32 -2.56
CA ARG A 123 0.59 -10.74 -3.57
C ARG A 123 0.20 -10.30 -4.97
N SER A 124 -1.08 -10.42 -5.33
CA SER A 124 -1.60 -9.93 -6.61
C SER A 124 -1.36 -8.42 -6.80
N LYS A 125 -1.55 -7.62 -5.76
CA LYS A 125 -1.41 -6.15 -5.84
C LYS A 125 0.02 -5.64 -5.80
N ILE A 126 0.95 -6.39 -5.21
CA ILE A 126 2.35 -5.98 -5.08
C ILE A 126 3.28 -6.62 -6.12
N SER A 127 2.76 -7.52 -6.97
CA SER A 127 3.56 -8.16 -8.02
C SER A 127 4.25 -7.11 -8.91
N GLY A 128 5.58 -7.22 -9.01
CA GLY A 128 6.42 -6.30 -9.77
C GLY A 128 6.52 -4.88 -9.19
N GLN A 129 6.02 -4.62 -7.99
CA GLN A 129 6.14 -3.32 -7.30
C GLN A 129 7.34 -3.32 -6.35
N LYS A 130 8.05 -2.20 -6.27
CA LYS A 130 9.04 -1.96 -5.21
C LYS A 130 8.33 -1.30 -4.03
N LEU A 131 8.44 -1.87 -2.84
CA LEU A 131 7.73 -1.37 -1.65
C LEU A 131 8.66 -0.55 -0.74
N ALA A 132 8.38 0.74 -0.55
CA ALA A 132 9.07 1.59 0.42
C ALA A 132 8.75 1.13 1.85
N SER A 133 7.46 0.94 2.14
CA SER A 133 6.98 0.51 3.46
C SER A 133 5.81 -0.45 3.37
N VAL A 134 5.62 -1.22 4.44
CA VAL A 134 4.42 -2.03 4.66
C VAL A 134 3.83 -1.68 6.02
N SER A 135 2.53 -1.40 6.04
CA SER A 135 1.77 -1.16 7.27
C SER A 135 0.62 -2.14 7.35
N PHE A 136 0.64 -3.00 8.37
CA PHE A 136 -0.46 -3.90 8.71
C PHE A 136 -1.40 -3.24 9.70
N ILE A 137 -2.67 -3.13 9.32
CA ILE A 137 -3.72 -2.49 10.09
C ILE A 137 -4.70 -3.58 10.51
N TRP A 138 -4.91 -3.73 11.82
CA TRP A 138 -5.68 -4.84 12.38
C TRP A 138 -6.82 -4.35 13.26
N MET A 139 -8.03 -4.84 13.00
CA MET A 139 -9.21 -4.63 13.86
C MET A 139 -10.00 -5.92 13.96
N GLN A 140 -9.79 -6.64 15.06
CA GLN A 140 -10.45 -7.91 15.38
C GLN A 140 -10.27 -8.14 16.89
N GLY A 141 -11.07 -9.05 17.45
CA GLY A 141 -10.93 -9.56 18.81
C GLY A 141 -12.27 -9.85 19.45
N GLU A 142 -13.36 -9.29 18.89
CA GLU A 142 -14.73 -9.47 19.40
C GLU A 142 -15.13 -10.96 19.44
N ARG A 143 -14.67 -11.77 18.48
CA ARG A 143 -15.05 -13.19 18.43
C ARG A 143 -14.26 -13.98 19.47
N ASP A 144 -12.97 -13.72 19.60
CA ASP A 144 -12.10 -14.29 20.62
C ASP A 144 -12.56 -13.90 22.04
N ALA A 145 -13.03 -12.66 22.23
CA ALA A 145 -13.63 -12.21 23.48
C ALA A 145 -14.91 -13.00 23.81
N LYS A 146 -15.76 -13.25 22.80
CA LYS A 146 -17.00 -14.04 22.95
C LYS A 146 -16.73 -15.52 23.24
N MET A 147 -15.68 -16.08 22.66
CA MET A 147 -15.31 -17.49 22.79
C MET A 147 -14.39 -17.76 23.99
N SER A 148 -14.12 -16.75 24.82
CA SER A 148 -13.20 -16.86 25.95
C SER A 148 -11.77 -17.28 25.56
N LEU A 149 -11.29 -16.83 24.39
CA LEU A 149 -9.95 -17.14 23.86
C LEU A 149 -8.89 -16.09 24.24
N GLY A 150 -9.23 -15.15 25.12
CA GLY A 150 -8.33 -14.07 25.56
C GLY A 150 -6.95 -14.51 26.07
N THR A 151 -6.83 -15.69 26.67
CA THR A 151 -5.56 -16.19 27.24
C THR A 151 -4.49 -16.47 26.17
N VAL A 152 -4.90 -16.78 24.94
CA VAL A 152 -3.99 -17.05 23.81
C VAL A 152 -3.95 -15.90 22.80
N TYR A 153 -4.65 -14.80 23.05
CA TYR A 153 -4.80 -13.75 22.04
C TYR A 153 -3.53 -12.92 21.83
N GLU A 154 -2.76 -12.65 22.88
CA GLU A 154 -1.48 -11.96 22.76
C GLU A 154 -0.50 -12.75 21.87
N SER A 155 -0.31 -14.05 22.15
CA SER A 155 0.55 -14.91 21.34
C SER A 155 0.03 -15.04 19.91
N SER A 156 -1.29 -15.04 19.73
CA SER A 156 -1.91 -15.04 18.41
C SER A 156 -1.61 -13.80 17.58
N LEU A 157 -1.72 -12.61 18.17
CA LEU A 157 -1.36 -11.36 17.48
C LEU A 157 0.11 -11.33 17.09
N ARG A 158 1.00 -11.76 17.99
CA ARG A 158 2.44 -11.84 17.71
C ARG A 158 2.76 -12.87 16.63
N GLY A 159 2.10 -14.02 16.68
CA GLY A 159 2.22 -15.09 15.70
C GLY A 159 1.76 -14.65 14.31
N LEU A 160 0.61 -13.99 14.21
CA LEU A 160 0.11 -13.39 12.97
C LEU A 160 1.08 -12.35 12.40
N TYR A 161 1.57 -11.43 13.22
CA TYR A 161 2.57 -10.44 12.79
C TYR A 161 3.85 -11.11 12.26
N LYS A 162 4.36 -12.12 12.96
CA LYS A 162 5.56 -12.85 12.56
C LYS A 162 5.35 -13.64 11.26
N GLN A 163 4.19 -14.28 11.12
CA GLN A 163 3.80 -14.98 9.89
C GLN A 163 3.78 -14.02 8.69
N LEU A 164 3.13 -12.86 8.83
CA LEU A 164 3.10 -11.82 7.79
C LEU A 164 4.50 -11.29 7.46
N SER A 165 5.32 -11.05 8.49
CA SER A 165 6.70 -10.59 8.34
C SER A 165 7.54 -11.60 7.54
N ASN A 166 7.40 -12.89 7.85
CA ASN A 166 8.10 -13.95 7.14
C ASN A 166 7.62 -14.09 5.69
N ASP A 167 6.31 -14.09 5.45
CA ASP A 167 5.74 -14.29 4.10
C ASP A 167 6.00 -13.13 3.14
N LEU A 168 6.27 -11.94 3.67
CA LEU A 168 6.66 -10.76 2.90
C LEU A 168 8.19 -10.53 2.90
N ASP A 169 8.95 -11.36 3.61
CA ASP A 169 10.39 -11.19 3.85
C ASP A 169 10.77 -9.78 4.33
N ARG A 170 10.04 -9.27 5.34
CA ARG A 170 10.25 -7.93 5.91
C ARG A 170 10.27 -7.94 7.43
N LYS A 171 11.30 -7.31 8.00
CA LYS A 171 11.46 -7.10 9.46
C LYS A 171 11.00 -5.72 9.94
N ASP A 172 10.50 -4.90 9.03
CA ASP A 172 10.15 -3.49 9.23
C ASP A 172 8.68 -3.18 8.95
N ILE A 173 7.81 -4.18 9.06
CA ILE A 173 6.36 -3.99 8.96
C ILE A 173 5.88 -3.14 10.14
N ASN A 174 5.20 -2.03 9.83
CA ASN A 174 4.48 -1.25 10.83
C ASN A 174 3.20 -1.97 11.22
N PHE A 175 2.83 -1.98 12.50
CA PHE A 175 1.62 -2.66 12.98
C PHE A 175 0.71 -1.70 13.73
N VAL A 176 -0.48 -1.42 13.20
CA VAL A 176 -1.46 -0.54 13.85
C VAL A 176 -2.68 -1.35 14.27
N ILE A 177 -2.91 -1.43 15.58
CA ILE A 177 -3.99 -2.24 16.17
C ILE A 177 -5.14 -1.34 16.62
N GLY A 178 -6.35 -1.62 16.16
CA GLY A 178 -7.56 -1.06 16.77
C GLY A 178 -7.87 -1.81 18.04
N ARG A 179 -7.81 -1.12 19.19
CA ARG A 179 -8.31 -1.69 20.44
C ARG A 179 -9.82 -1.91 20.29
N LEU A 180 -10.38 -2.99 20.82
CA LEU A 180 -11.84 -3.14 20.91
C LEU A 180 -12.43 -1.94 21.68
N SER A 181 -13.64 -1.48 21.36
CA SER A 181 -14.28 -0.33 22.03
C SER A 181 -14.72 -0.64 23.47
N ASP A 182 -15.39 0.31 24.11
CA ASP A 182 -15.95 0.22 25.46
C ASP A 182 -17.27 -0.59 25.57
N PHE A 183 -17.71 -1.20 24.47
CA PHE A 183 -18.93 -2.01 24.33
C PHE A 183 -19.30 -2.90 25.54
N ASP A 184 -18.35 -3.67 26.07
CA ASP A 184 -18.62 -4.61 27.16
C ASP A 184 -17.49 -4.61 28.20
N LEU A 185 -17.18 -3.45 28.77
CA LEU A 185 -16.15 -3.32 29.82
C LEU A 185 -16.45 -4.13 31.08
N LYS A 186 -17.73 -4.50 31.30
CA LYS A 186 -18.14 -5.39 32.40
C LYS A 186 -17.97 -6.87 32.07
N ASN A 187 -17.52 -7.22 30.85
CA ASN A 187 -17.38 -8.60 30.36
C ASN A 187 -18.67 -9.44 30.50
N SER A 188 -19.84 -8.79 30.47
CA SER A 188 -21.13 -9.41 30.77
C SER A 188 -21.66 -10.27 29.62
N ARG A 189 -21.28 -9.93 28.38
CA ARG A 189 -21.73 -10.56 27.14
C ARG A 189 -20.59 -11.25 26.39
N TYR A 190 -19.36 -10.75 26.56
CA TYR A 190 -18.12 -11.14 25.92
C TYR A 190 -17.08 -11.34 27.04
N PRO A 191 -16.99 -12.55 27.63
CA PRO A 191 -16.29 -12.76 28.90
C PRO A 191 -14.83 -12.28 28.93
N HIS A 192 -14.14 -12.31 27.79
CA HIS A 192 -12.73 -11.90 27.70
C HIS A 192 -12.53 -10.52 27.06
N TRP A 193 -13.57 -9.67 26.97
CA TRP A 193 -13.48 -8.36 26.30
C TRP A 193 -12.32 -7.49 26.81
N THR A 194 -12.23 -7.26 28.11
CA THR A 194 -11.14 -6.48 28.71
C THR A 194 -9.79 -7.18 28.63
N MET A 195 -9.75 -8.51 28.63
CA MET A 195 -8.52 -9.28 28.44
C MET A 195 -7.94 -9.07 27.03
N ILE A 196 -8.80 -9.14 26.01
CA ILE A 196 -8.43 -8.85 24.61
C ILE A 196 -7.95 -7.40 24.47
N ARG A 197 -8.67 -6.43 25.04
CA ARG A 197 -8.25 -5.01 25.04
C ARG A 197 -6.83 -4.84 25.61
N LYS A 198 -6.53 -5.49 26.74
CA LYS A 198 -5.20 -5.46 27.37
C LYS A 198 -4.13 -6.07 26.46
N ALA A 199 -4.41 -7.23 25.85
CA ALA A 199 -3.48 -7.89 24.94
C ALA A 199 -3.18 -7.04 23.69
N GLN A 200 -4.19 -6.39 23.10
CA GLN A 200 -4.03 -5.51 21.94
C GLN A 200 -3.08 -4.34 22.24
N VAL A 201 -3.31 -3.65 23.36
CA VAL A 201 -2.46 -2.53 23.80
C VAL A 201 -1.05 -3.01 24.10
N LYS A 202 -0.90 -4.10 24.87
CA LYS A 202 0.40 -4.67 25.24
C LYS A 202 1.23 -5.07 24.01
N VAL A 203 0.63 -5.69 22.99
CA VAL A 203 1.33 -5.99 21.74
C VAL A 203 1.73 -4.70 21.05
N ALA A 204 0.80 -3.75 20.89
CA ALA A 204 1.05 -2.49 20.21
C ALA A 204 2.15 -1.62 20.85
N GLU A 205 2.36 -1.74 22.16
CA GLU A 205 3.39 -1.00 22.89
C GLU A 205 4.75 -1.72 22.94
N SER A 206 4.81 -2.98 22.49
CA SER A 206 6.03 -3.79 22.57
C SER A 206 7.11 -3.50 21.51
N SER A 207 6.86 -2.56 20.59
CA SER A 207 7.80 -2.20 19.53
C SER A 207 7.58 -0.76 19.07
N ARG A 208 8.67 -0.06 18.71
CA ARG A 208 8.61 1.29 18.12
C ARG A 208 7.95 1.32 16.73
N LYS A 209 7.81 0.16 16.08
CA LYS A 209 7.12 0.00 14.79
C LYS A 209 5.62 -0.24 14.96
N PHE A 210 5.15 -0.40 16.19
CA PHE A 210 3.77 -0.71 16.48
C PHE A 210 3.06 0.48 17.11
N SER A 211 1.75 0.53 16.96
CA SER A 211 0.90 1.49 17.66
C SER A 211 -0.51 0.95 17.77
N TRP A 212 -1.33 1.58 18.61
CA TRP A 212 -2.75 1.28 18.69
C TRP A 212 -3.58 2.56 18.61
N ILE A 213 -4.85 2.40 18.24
CA ILE A 213 -5.83 3.48 18.27
C ILE A 213 -6.94 3.18 19.28
N ASN A 214 -7.34 4.22 20.02
CA ASN A 214 -8.54 4.18 20.85
C ASN A 214 -9.78 4.23 19.96
N THR A 215 -10.82 3.50 20.35
CA THR A 215 -12.09 3.34 19.63
C THR A 215 -13.32 3.51 20.51
N ASP A 216 -13.15 3.87 21.78
CA ASP A 216 -14.23 3.99 22.77
C ASP A 216 -15.28 5.05 22.39
N ASP A 217 -14.96 6.01 21.52
CA ASP A 217 -15.90 7.08 21.08
C ASP A 217 -16.50 6.83 19.68
N LEU A 218 -16.44 5.60 19.16
CA LEU A 218 -16.81 5.29 17.77
C LEU A 218 -18.15 4.53 17.63
N ASN A 219 -18.72 4.04 18.71
CA ASN A 219 -19.89 3.16 18.77
C ASN A 219 -21.20 3.86 19.20
N ASP A 220 -21.19 5.20 19.25
CA ASP A 220 -22.38 6.03 19.46
C ASP A 220 -22.79 6.79 18.19
N GLY A 221 -24.09 7.09 18.09
CA GLY A 221 -24.65 7.96 17.06
C GLY A 221 -25.61 7.22 16.14
N VAL A 222 -25.40 7.28 14.83
CA VAL A 222 -26.27 6.64 13.83
C VAL A 222 -25.46 5.60 13.06
N SER A 223 -25.92 4.35 13.10
CA SER A 223 -25.34 3.25 12.33
C SER A 223 -25.48 3.51 10.83
N ARG A 224 -24.70 2.79 10.01
CA ARG A 224 -24.81 2.85 8.54
C ARG A 224 -26.18 2.44 7.99
N LYS A 225 -27.06 1.83 8.81
CA LYS A 225 -28.44 1.48 8.46
C LYS A 225 -29.46 2.56 8.88
N GLY A 226 -29.02 3.72 9.35
CA GLY A 226 -29.89 4.80 9.81
C GLY A 226 -30.46 4.60 11.23
N LYS A 227 -30.11 3.50 11.92
CA LYS A 227 -30.56 3.25 13.30
C LYS A 227 -29.69 3.99 14.31
N LYS A 228 -30.30 4.69 15.28
CA LYS A 228 -29.60 5.23 16.46
C LYS A 228 -28.99 4.10 17.29
N ILE A 229 -27.73 4.25 17.65
CA ILE A 229 -26.95 3.30 18.43
C ILE A 229 -26.25 4.03 19.58
N GLU A 230 -26.09 3.33 20.68
CA GLU A 230 -25.39 3.79 21.88
C GLU A 230 -24.63 2.61 22.45
N ASN A 231 -23.33 2.81 22.67
CA ASN A 231 -22.37 1.82 23.11
C ASN A 231 -22.55 0.46 22.40
N ASP A 232 -22.70 0.48 21.08
CA ASP A 232 -22.96 -0.72 20.28
C ASP A 232 -21.68 -1.53 19.99
N LEU A 233 -21.86 -2.79 19.58
CA LEU A 233 -20.74 -3.64 19.16
C LEU A 233 -20.07 -3.11 17.89
N HIS A 234 -20.87 -2.48 17.02
CA HIS A 234 -20.42 -1.92 15.75
C HIS A 234 -20.44 -0.40 15.78
N TYR A 235 -19.60 0.20 14.94
CA TYR A 235 -19.43 1.64 14.94
C TYR A 235 -20.54 2.37 14.18
N SER A 236 -20.74 3.63 14.55
CA SER A 236 -21.61 4.53 13.78
C SER A 236 -20.99 4.83 12.41
N ALA A 237 -21.79 5.37 11.49
CA ALA A 237 -21.30 5.79 10.19
C ALA A 237 -20.13 6.78 10.32
N GLU A 238 -20.25 7.75 11.22
CA GLU A 238 -19.16 8.69 11.54
C GLU A 238 -18.02 8.04 12.32
N GLY A 239 -18.33 7.08 13.21
CA GLY A 239 -17.34 6.27 13.91
C GLY A 239 -16.38 5.55 12.95
N TYR A 240 -16.89 4.96 11.87
CA TYR A 240 -16.05 4.31 10.85
C TYR A 240 -15.15 5.30 10.08
N LYS A 241 -15.64 6.50 9.77
CA LYS A 241 -14.81 7.55 9.15
C LYS A 241 -13.69 8.00 10.09
N LYS A 242 -14.00 8.23 11.37
CA LYS A 242 -13.00 8.53 12.41
C LYS A 242 -11.98 7.40 12.55
N LEU A 243 -12.43 6.14 12.56
CA LEU A 243 -11.57 4.95 12.58
C LEU A 243 -10.53 5.00 11.45
N GLY A 244 -10.98 5.26 10.21
CA GLY A 244 -10.08 5.37 9.06
C GLY A 244 -9.06 6.48 9.16
N LYS A 245 -9.47 7.67 9.60
CA LYS A 245 -8.55 8.80 9.83
C LYS A 245 -7.49 8.46 10.90
N ARG A 246 -7.90 7.82 12.00
CA ARG A 246 -6.98 7.42 13.09
C ARG A 246 -5.98 6.37 12.63
N PHE A 247 -6.44 5.32 11.95
CA PHE A 247 -5.54 4.30 11.40
C PHE A 247 -4.54 4.89 10.41
N ALA A 248 -5.00 5.73 9.49
CA ALA A 248 -4.14 6.39 8.52
C ALA A 248 -3.08 7.26 9.21
N LYS A 249 -3.48 8.12 10.17
CA LYS A 249 -2.55 8.97 10.91
C LYS A 249 -1.47 8.17 11.64
N HIS A 250 -1.85 7.10 12.33
CA HIS A 250 -0.90 6.25 13.04
C HIS A 250 0.08 5.55 12.10
N ALA A 251 -0.41 4.99 10.99
CA ALA A 251 0.44 4.34 9.99
C ALA A 251 1.43 5.34 9.36
N LEU A 252 0.97 6.54 8.98
CA LEU A 252 1.81 7.60 8.42
C LEU A 252 2.87 8.07 9.41
N ASN A 253 2.53 8.20 10.69
CA ASN A 253 3.49 8.58 11.72
C ASN A 253 4.61 7.55 11.89
N LEU A 254 4.28 6.26 11.80
CA LEU A 254 5.28 5.18 11.87
C LEU A 254 6.20 5.17 10.65
N ILE A 255 5.65 5.40 9.44
CA ILE A 255 6.44 5.55 8.21
C ILE A 255 7.44 6.71 8.36
N LYS A 256 6.96 7.91 8.73
CA LYS A 256 7.82 9.10 8.92
C LYS A 256 8.95 8.88 9.93
N LYS A 257 8.67 8.22 11.06
CA LYS A 257 9.68 7.87 12.08
C LYS A 257 10.71 6.87 11.56
N SER A 258 10.31 5.94 10.69
CA SER A 258 11.24 5.00 10.08
C SER A 258 12.17 5.71 9.11
N ASP A 259 11.67 6.67 8.34
CA ASP A 259 12.47 7.42 7.36
C ASP A 259 13.47 8.35 8.06
N SER A 260 13.07 9.02 9.14
CA SER A 260 13.99 9.85 9.93
C SER A 260 15.15 9.04 10.52
N ASN A 261 14.90 7.81 10.97
CA ASN A 261 15.93 6.95 11.54
C ASN A 261 16.88 6.35 10.49
N LYS A 262 16.48 6.28 9.22
CA LYS A 262 17.41 5.89 8.14
C LYS A 262 18.40 7.01 7.88
N ASN A 263 17.90 8.25 7.75
CA ASN A 263 18.72 9.42 7.43
C ASN A 263 19.69 9.85 8.55
N THR A 264 19.55 9.34 9.78
CA THR A 264 20.46 9.66 10.90
C THR A 264 21.58 8.63 11.07
N ASN A 265 21.54 7.51 10.34
CA ASN A 265 22.52 6.42 10.45
C ASN A 265 23.37 6.26 9.16
N ASP A 266 23.16 7.13 8.17
CA ASP A 266 24.02 7.33 7.00
C ASP A 266 24.88 8.58 7.21
#